data_AF-A0A352XZE2-F1
#
_entry.id   AF-A0A352XZE2-F1
#
_cell.length_a   1.000
_cell.length_b   1.000
_cell.length_c   1.000
_cell.angle_alpha   90.00
_cell.angle_beta   90.00
_cell.angle_gamma   90.00
#
_symmetry.space_group_name_H-M   'P 1'
#
loop_
_entity.id
_entity.type
_entity.pdbx_description
1 polymer ?
#
loop_
_entity_poly.entity_id
_entity_poly.type
_entity_poly.pdbx_seq_one_letter_code
_entity_poly.pdbx_strand_id
1 'polypeptide(L)'
;LEEGLALSRELANTDTAKEGKLLGSLGEISLYQGNMALARSLLEESMTILQGEDMDELINKAWLLSQLAKIAAVQHDYTRARTLYEQSLAINREVFFRVNTPFYLEGLASVVAAQGEPTWAAQLWGAAEALRDTMGAPIPPVYRVDYERAVTSARDQLGDRAFATTWAEGRAMTPDQALAAKGQTMLPQQVPTEPSSPQPAKSAITYPDGLTTREVEVLRLVAQGLTDAHIAEHLIISPRTVNTHLTSIYSKIQVSSRSGATRYAIEHKLV
;
A
#
# COMPACT_ATOMS: atom_id res chain seq x y z
N LEU A 1 -21.34 18.93 7.47
CA LEU A 1 -22.03 17.68 7.08
C LEU A 1 -23.33 17.99 6.34
N GLU A 2 -24.23 18.78 6.92
CA GLU A 2 -25.49 19.21 6.28
C GLU A 2 -25.29 19.90 4.93
N GLU A 3 -24.38 20.88 4.84
CA GLU A 3 -24.05 21.55 3.58
C GLU A 3 -23.50 20.58 2.52
N GLY A 4 -22.69 19.60 2.94
CA GLY A 4 -22.14 18.59 2.04
C GLY A 4 -23.23 17.64 1.51
N LEU A 5 -24.18 17.25 2.36
CA LEU A 5 -25.33 16.44 1.96
C LEU A 5 -26.28 17.21 1.02
N ALA A 6 -26.46 18.51 1.25
CA ALA A 6 -27.21 19.38 0.34
C ALA A 6 -26.54 19.45 -1.04
N LEU A 7 -25.22 19.70 -1.07
CA LEU A 7 -24.44 19.74 -2.31
C LEU A 7 -24.46 18.40 -3.05
N SER A 8 -24.42 17.27 -2.33
CA SER A 8 -24.55 15.93 -2.93
C SER A 8 -25.85 15.78 -3.71
N ARG A 9 -26.98 16.24 -3.15
CA ARG A 9 -28.29 16.17 -3.80
C ARG A 9 -28.38 17.06 -5.05
N GLU A 10 -27.68 18.18 -5.05
CA GLU A 10 -27.57 19.04 -6.25
C GLU A 10 -26.77 18.33 -7.35
N LEU A 11 -25.66 17.68 -6.98
CA LEU A 11 -24.81 16.92 -7.89
C LEU A 11 -25.52 15.69 -8.49
N ALA A 12 -26.42 15.04 -7.74
CA ALA A 12 -27.17 13.88 -8.20
C ALA A 12 -27.87 14.05 -9.56
N ASN A 13 -28.26 15.28 -9.88
CA ASN A 13 -28.96 15.61 -11.12
C ASN A 13 -28.03 16.06 -12.26
N THR A 14 -26.73 16.24 -12.00
CA THR A 14 -25.80 16.88 -12.94
C THR A 14 -24.50 16.11 -13.16
N ASP A 15 -23.99 15.40 -12.15
CA ASP A 15 -22.71 14.67 -12.19
C ASP A 15 -22.70 13.60 -11.09
N THR A 16 -23.17 12.40 -11.45
CA THR A 16 -23.28 11.26 -10.53
C THR A 16 -21.91 10.79 -10.02
N ALA A 17 -20.85 10.88 -10.83
CA ALA A 17 -19.51 10.49 -10.40
C ALA A 17 -18.98 11.42 -9.29
N LYS A 18 -19.20 12.74 -9.40
CA LYS A 18 -18.85 13.69 -8.33
C LYS A 18 -19.70 13.49 -7.08
N GLU A 19 -20.99 13.21 -7.23
CA GLU A 19 -21.86 12.85 -6.12
C GLU A 19 -21.30 11.64 -5.36
N GLY A 20 -21.00 10.55 -6.05
CA GLY A 20 -20.44 9.34 -5.45
C GLY A 20 -19.16 9.62 -4.64
N LYS A 21 -18.23 10.40 -5.18
CA LYS A 21 -16.98 10.78 -4.48
C LYS A 21 -17.24 11.63 -3.24
N LEU A 22 -18.20 12.57 -3.32
CA LEU A 22 -18.60 13.41 -2.19
C LEU A 22 -19.27 12.59 -1.08
N LEU A 23 -20.20 11.69 -1.43
CA LEU A 23 -20.84 10.78 -0.49
C LEU A 23 -19.81 9.92 0.25
N GLY A 24 -18.81 9.39 -0.47
CA GLY A 24 -17.71 8.65 0.13
C GLY A 24 -16.98 9.47 1.20
N SER A 25 -16.60 10.70 0.85
CA SER A 25 -15.92 11.63 1.76
C SER A 25 -16.77 11.99 2.99
N LEU A 26 -18.07 12.23 2.80
CA LEU A 26 -19.02 12.48 3.89
C LEU A 26 -19.21 11.24 4.78
N GLY A 27 -19.14 10.04 4.20
CA GLY A 27 -19.14 8.77 4.91
C GLY A 27 -17.95 8.63 5.86
N GLU A 28 -16.75 8.93 5.38
CA GLU A 28 -15.55 8.97 6.24
C GLU A 28 -15.66 10.02 7.35
N ILE A 29 -16.10 11.24 7.03
CA ILE A 29 -16.29 12.28 8.06
C ILE A 29 -17.30 11.83 9.13
N SER A 30 -18.41 11.20 8.71
CA SER A 30 -19.42 10.67 9.63
C SER A 30 -18.84 9.56 10.51
N LEU A 31 -17.91 8.75 9.99
CA LEU A 31 -17.20 7.72 10.75
C LEU A 31 -16.38 8.34 11.89
N TYR A 32 -15.63 9.41 11.61
CA TYR A 32 -14.85 10.11 12.64
C TYR A 32 -15.71 10.82 13.68
N GLN A 33 -16.94 11.21 13.32
CA GLN A 33 -17.93 11.75 14.25
C GLN A 33 -18.65 10.67 15.06
N GLY A 34 -18.34 9.39 14.84
CA GLY A 34 -18.95 8.25 15.53
C GLY A 34 -20.33 7.86 15.00
N ASN A 35 -20.83 8.49 13.93
CA ASN A 35 -22.12 8.17 13.34
C ASN A 35 -21.98 7.01 12.34
N MET A 36 -21.82 5.81 12.87
CA MET A 36 -21.56 4.57 12.13
C MET A 36 -22.68 4.21 11.13
N ALA A 37 -23.94 4.47 11.50
CA ALA A 37 -25.10 4.16 10.66
C ALA A 37 -25.13 5.06 9.41
N LEU A 38 -24.96 6.37 9.61
CA LEU A 38 -24.88 7.32 8.51
C LEU A 38 -23.65 7.05 7.64
N ALA A 39 -22.49 6.85 8.25
CA ALA A 39 -21.25 6.53 7.55
C ALA A 39 -21.42 5.33 6.62
N ARG A 40 -22.00 4.23 7.11
CA ARG A 40 -22.30 3.04 6.30
C ARG A 40 -23.19 3.38 5.11
N SER A 41 -24.33 4.05 5.36
CA SER A 41 -25.28 4.36 4.28
C SER A 41 -24.65 5.17 3.16
N LEU A 42 -23.87 6.21 3.50
CA LEU A 42 -23.20 7.07 2.52
C LEU A 42 -22.11 6.33 1.74
N LEU A 43 -21.36 5.44 2.39
CA LEU A 43 -20.32 4.63 1.74
C LEU A 43 -20.93 3.56 0.82
N GLU A 44 -22.04 2.94 1.20
CA GLU A 44 -22.76 1.95 0.37
C GLU A 44 -23.43 2.61 -0.84
N GLU A 45 -23.99 3.81 -0.67
CA GLU A 45 -24.54 4.61 -1.76
C GLU A 45 -23.44 5.07 -2.74
N SER A 46 -22.33 5.59 -2.22
CA SER A 46 -21.12 5.91 -3.00
C SER A 46 -20.63 4.72 -3.81
N MET A 47 -20.57 3.53 -3.20
CA MET A 47 -20.18 2.29 -3.87
C MET A 47 -21.15 1.88 -4.99
N THR A 48 -22.44 2.14 -4.82
CA THR A 48 -23.45 1.84 -5.85
C THR A 48 -23.33 2.76 -7.05
N ILE A 49 -22.92 4.01 -6.83
CA ILE A 49 -22.75 5.03 -7.88
C ILE A 49 -21.43 4.84 -8.65
N LEU A 50 -20.33 4.56 -7.95
CA LEU A 50 -18.99 4.42 -8.55
C LEU A 50 -18.74 2.99 -9.02
N GLN A 51 -19.19 2.68 -10.24
CA GLN A 51 -19.14 1.35 -10.87
C GLN A 51 -18.16 1.25 -12.06
N GLY A 52 -17.47 2.35 -12.39
CA GLY A 52 -16.47 2.39 -13.45
C GLY A 52 -15.24 1.53 -13.14
N GLU A 53 -14.57 1.14 -14.22
CA GLU A 53 -13.36 0.31 -14.18
C GLU A 53 -12.09 1.09 -14.54
N ASP A 54 -12.21 2.41 -14.71
CA ASP A 54 -11.03 3.26 -14.87
C ASP A 54 -10.23 3.36 -13.57
N MET A 55 -8.96 3.77 -13.68
CA MET A 55 -8.04 3.81 -12.55
C MET A 55 -8.56 4.71 -11.40
N ASP A 56 -9.22 5.82 -11.71
CA ASP A 56 -9.70 6.75 -10.69
C ASP A 56 -10.84 6.10 -9.89
N GLU A 57 -11.77 5.43 -10.55
CA GLU A 57 -12.87 4.71 -9.89
C GLU A 57 -12.37 3.49 -9.12
N LEU A 58 -11.38 2.75 -9.62
CA LEU A 58 -10.75 1.65 -8.90
C LEU A 58 -10.06 2.13 -7.59
N ILE A 59 -9.36 3.27 -7.63
CA ILE A 59 -8.75 3.86 -6.44
C ILE A 59 -9.83 4.22 -5.40
N ASN A 60 -10.93 4.84 -5.84
CA ASN A 60 -12.06 5.19 -4.96
C ASN A 60 -12.71 3.93 -4.38
N LYS A 61 -12.94 2.90 -5.19
CA LYS A 61 -13.51 1.62 -4.77
C LYS A 61 -12.65 0.93 -3.71
N ALA A 62 -11.34 0.85 -3.92
CA ALA A 62 -10.41 0.30 -2.93
C ALA A 62 -10.48 1.05 -1.60
N TRP A 63 -10.54 2.39 -1.65
CA TRP A 63 -10.68 3.21 -0.45
C TRP A 63 -12.03 2.98 0.26
N LEU A 64 -13.16 3.02 -0.45
CA LEU A 64 -14.49 2.77 0.11
C LEU A 64 -14.59 1.40 0.77
N LEU A 65 -14.04 0.35 0.16
CA LEU A 65 -13.97 -0.99 0.75
C LEU A 65 -13.24 -0.98 2.09
N SER A 66 -12.12 -0.25 2.19
CA SER A 66 -11.37 -0.14 3.45
C SER A 66 -12.17 0.58 4.54
N GLN A 67 -12.97 1.59 4.19
CA GLN A 67 -13.82 2.31 5.12
C GLN A 67 -14.97 1.42 5.62
N LEU A 68 -15.61 0.65 4.74
CA LEU A 68 -16.61 -0.35 5.11
C LEU A 68 -16.00 -1.46 5.98
N ALA A 69 -14.76 -1.86 5.71
CA ALA A 69 -14.03 -2.83 6.52
C ALA A 69 -13.82 -2.34 7.96
N LYS A 70 -13.49 -1.06 8.14
CA LYS A 70 -13.40 -0.43 9.47
C LYS A 70 -14.71 -0.49 10.22
N ILE A 71 -15.82 -0.14 9.57
CA ILE A 71 -17.14 -0.19 10.20
C ILE A 71 -17.46 -1.63 10.62
N ALA A 72 -17.18 -2.62 9.76
CA ALA A 72 -17.35 -4.03 10.10
C ALA A 72 -16.49 -4.45 11.31
N ALA A 73 -15.24 -4.01 11.37
CA ALA A 73 -14.33 -4.29 12.49
C ALA A 73 -14.82 -3.68 13.81
N VAL A 74 -15.33 -2.44 13.80
CA VAL A 74 -15.95 -1.79 14.98
C VAL A 74 -17.19 -2.54 15.45
N GLN A 75 -17.92 -3.18 14.54
CA GLN A 75 -19.06 -4.04 14.86
C GLN A 75 -18.68 -5.48 15.22
N HIS A 76 -17.38 -5.76 15.34
CA HIS A 76 -16.83 -7.09 15.61
C HIS A 76 -17.15 -8.15 14.54
N ASP A 77 -17.59 -7.73 13.35
CA ASP A 77 -17.70 -8.60 12.17
C ASP A 77 -16.34 -8.69 11.47
N TYR A 78 -15.40 -9.36 12.15
CA TYR A 78 -14.02 -9.51 11.69
C TYR A 78 -13.92 -10.32 10.39
N THR A 79 -14.85 -11.24 10.14
CA THR A 79 -14.90 -12.02 8.90
C THR A 79 -15.17 -11.10 7.71
N ARG A 80 -16.23 -10.27 7.79
CA ARG A 80 -16.53 -9.31 6.74
C ARG A 80 -15.43 -8.26 6.60
N ALA A 81 -14.90 -7.76 7.72
CA ALA A 81 -13.82 -6.78 7.70
C ALA A 81 -12.58 -7.30 6.96
N ARG A 82 -12.18 -8.56 7.23
CA ARG A 82 -11.06 -9.22 6.55
C ARG A 82 -11.28 -9.25 5.04
N THR A 83 -12.43 -9.75 4.60
CA THR A 83 -12.76 -9.86 3.16
C THR A 83 -12.69 -8.50 2.47
N LEU A 84 -13.25 -7.45 3.09
CA LEU A 84 -13.25 -6.10 2.52
C LEU A 84 -11.83 -5.51 2.42
N TYR A 85 -10.97 -5.70 3.43
CA TYR A 85 -9.58 -5.28 3.34
C TYR A 85 -8.78 -6.08 2.30
N GLU A 86 -8.97 -7.41 2.22
CA GLU A 86 -8.33 -8.26 1.22
C GLU A 86 -8.73 -7.82 -0.21
N GLN A 87 -10.00 -7.45 -0.43
CA GLN A 87 -10.47 -6.89 -1.71
C GLN A 87 -9.86 -5.52 -2.01
N SER A 88 -9.81 -4.62 -1.03
CA SER A 88 -9.17 -3.31 -1.17
C SER A 88 -7.70 -3.42 -1.59
N LEU A 89 -6.97 -4.34 -0.95
CA LEU A 89 -5.57 -4.63 -1.25
C LEU A 89 -5.39 -5.30 -2.61
N ALA A 90 -6.32 -6.16 -3.04
CA ALA A 90 -6.31 -6.77 -4.37
C ALA A 90 -6.43 -5.70 -5.47
N ILE A 91 -7.38 -4.78 -5.33
CA ILE A 91 -7.51 -3.65 -6.28
C ILE A 91 -6.24 -2.81 -6.27
N ASN A 92 -5.70 -2.48 -5.09
CA ASN A 92 -4.51 -1.64 -4.98
C ASN A 92 -3.26 -2.26 -5.67
N ARG A 93 -3.18 -3.59 -5.79
CA ARG A 93 -2.15 -4.28 -6.59
C ARG A 93 -2.30 -4.01 -8.08
N GLU A 94 -3.53 -3.92 -8.57
CA GLU A 94 -3.84 -3.71 -10.00
C GLU A 94 -3.61 -2.26 -10.43
N VAL A 95 -3.95 -1.28 -9.57
CA VAL A 95 -3.87 0.16 -9.90
C VAL A 95 -2.48 0.79 -9.68
N PHE A 96 -1.49 0.01 -9.21
CA PHE A 96 -0.13 0.47 -8.81
C PHE A 96 -0.09 1.70 -7.86
N PHE A 97 -1.23 2.09 -7.27
CA PHE A 97 -1.39 3.31 -6.46
C PHE A 97 -1.11 3.06 -4.97
N ARG A 98 0.18 2.94 -4.62
CA ARG A 98 0.59 2.42 -3.30
C ARG A 98 0.39 3.34 -2.09
N VAL A 99 -0.06 4.59 -2.26
CA VAL A 99 -0.13 5.59 -1.16
C VAL A 99 -0.95 5.12 0.03
N ASN A 100 -2.07 4.42 -0.22
CA ASN A 100 -2.96 3.92 0.83
C ASN A 100 -2.67 2.47 1.25
N THR A 101 -1.71 1.78 0.61
CA THR A 101 -1.39 0.39 0.95
C THR A 101 -1.01 0.18 2.42
N PRO A 102 -0.19 1.04 3.07
CA PRO A 102 0.15 0.86 4.48
C PRO A 102 -1.11 0.83 5.37
N PHE A 103 -2.04 1.74 5.08
CA PHE A 103 -3.28 1.87 5.82
C PHE A 103 -4.19 0.65 5.68
N TYR A 104 -4.28 0.06 4.49
CA TYR A 104 -5.07 -1.16 4.27
C TYR A 104 -4.41 -2.37 4.96
N LEU A 105 -3.07 -2.46 4.94
CA LEU A 105 -2.33 -3.49 5.67
C LEU A 105 -2.51 -3.38 7.19
N GLU A 106 -2.45 -2.17 7.75
CA GLU A 106 -2.66 -1.89 9.18
C GLU A 106 -4.06 -2.28 9.65
N GLY A 107 -5.06 -1.96 8.82
CA GLY A 107 -6.45 -2.33 9.06
C GLY A 107 -6.63 -3.84 9.05
N LEU A 108 -6.11 -4.54 8.04
CA LEU A 108 -6.12 -6.00 7.96
C LEU A 108 -5.40 -6.64 9.15
N ALA A 109 -4.21 -6.15 9.49
CA ALA A 109 -3.42 -6.62 10.61
C ALA A 109 -4.19 -6.56 11.93
N SER A 110 -4.90 -5.44 12.17
CA SER A 110 -5.74 -5.27 13.35
C SER A 110 -6.89 -6.28 13.40
N VAL A 111 -7.53 -6.54 12.26
CA VAL A 111 -8.61 -7.53 12.15
C VAL A 111 -8.10 -8.95 12.41
N VAL A 112 -6.98 -9.33 11.81
CA VAL A 112 -6.48 -10.72 11.91
C VAL A 112 -5.85 -10.99 13.28
N ALA A 113 -5.29 -9.96 13.94
CA ALA A 113 -4.92 -10.04 15.36
C ALA A 113 -6.14 -10.35 16.24
N ALA A 114 -7.27 -9.69 15.99
CA ALA A 114 -8.52 -9.95 16.72
C ALA A 114 -9.11 -11.35 16.40
N GLN A 115 -8.78 -11.92 15.24
CA GLN A 115 -9.12 -13.30 14.87
C GLN A 115 -8.17 -14.36 15.42
N GLY A 116 -7.15 -13.97 16.21
CA GLY A 116 -6.18 -14.90 16.80
C GLY A 116 -5.04 -15.30 15.86
N GLU A 117 -4.74 -14.48 14.85
CA GLU A 117 -3.58 -14.64 13.96
C GLU A 117 -2.50 -13.56 14.23
N PRO A 118 -1.97 -13.43 15.46
CA PRO A 118 -1.09 -12.31 15.82
C PRO A 118 0.26 -12.34 15.11
N THR A 119 0.76 -13.51 14.71
CA THR A 119 1.99 -13.65 13.90
C THR A 119 1.82 -12.96 12.55
N TRP A 120 0.71 -13.26 11.85
CA TRP A 120 0.45 -12.65 10.56
C TRP A 120 0.17 -11.14 10.69
N ALA A 121 -0.52 -10.73 11.76
CA ALA A 121 -0.71 -9.31 12.06
C ALA A 121 0.63 -8.56 12.22
N ALA A 122 1.59 -9.12 12.97
CA ALA A 122 2.91 -8.52 13.15
C ALA A 122 3.70 -8.40 11.84
N GLN A 123 3.62 -9.40 10.95
CA GLN A 123 4.22 -9.31 9.60
C GLN A 123 3.58 -8.20 8.77
N LEU A 124 2.24 -8.10 8.77
CA LEU A 124 1.51 -7.08 8.03
C LEU A 124 1.83 -5.66 8.54
N TRP A 125 1.88 -5.46 9.87
CA TRP A 125 2.27 -4.18 10.44
C TRP A 125 3.73 -3.83 10.15
N GLY A 126 4.66 -4.78 10.23
CA GLY A 126 6.04 -4.55 9.84
C GLY A 126 6.18 -4.10 8.39
N ALA A 127 5.46 -4.76 7.47
CA ALA A 127 5.45 -4.38 6.06
C ALA A 127 4.85 -2.97 5.85
N ALA A 128 3.77 -2.64 6.57
CA ALA A 128 3.15 -1.31 6.52
C ALA A 128 4.09 -0.22 7.06
N GLU A 129 4.80 -0.49 8.16
CA GLU A 129 5.77 0.43 8.75
C GLU A 129 6.91 0.74 7.78
N ALA A 130 7.50 -0.29 7.15
CA ALA A 130 8.57 -0.10 6.17
C ALA A 130 8.11 0.75 4.96
N LEU A 131 6.85 0.60 4.53
CA LEU A 131 6.27 1.46 3.49
C LEU A 131 6.11 2.91 3.97
N ARG A 132 5.60 3.12 5.20
CA ARG A 132 5.45 4.47 5.75
C ARG A 132 6.78 5.20 5.92
N ASP A 133 7.81 4.50 6.37
CA ASP A 133 9.17 5.02 6.47
C ASP A 133 9.68 5.48 5.11
N THR A 134 9.47 4.65 4.07
CA THR A 134 9.86 4.97 2.69
C THR A 134 9.10 6.19 2.14
N MET A 135 7.84 6.35 2.53
CA MET A 135 6.97 7.47 2.13
C MET A 135 7.19 8.75 2.93
N GLY A 136 7.84 8.66 4.11
CA GLY A 136 7.87 9.76 5.08
C GLY A 136 6.49 10.13 5.63
N ALA A 137 5.54 9.18 5.63
CA ALA A 137 4.13 9.41 5.95
C ALA A 137 3.71 8.65 7.23
N PRO A 138 3.84 9.27 8.42
CA PRO A 138 3.51 8.60 9.67
C PRO A 138 2.00 8.28 9.78
N ILE A 139 1.66 7.35 10.68
CA ILE A 139 0.26 7.02 10.99
C ILE A 139 -0.46 8.29 11.48
N PRO A 140 -1.57 8.69 10.84
CA PRO A 140 -2.36 9.84 11.27
C PRO A 140 -2.80 9.73 12.75
N PRO A 141 -2.75 10.83 13.54
CA PRO A 141 -3.04 10.78 14.97
C PRO A 141 -4.40 10.15 15.33
N VAL A 142 -5.42 10.37 14.49
CA VAL A 142 -6.78 9.83 14.68
C VAL A 142 -6.83 8.29 14.72
N TYR A 143 -5.87 7.62 14.08
CA TYR A 143 -5.81 6.15 14.01
C TYR A 143 -4.86 5.53 15.02
N ARG A 144 -4.03 6.35 15.67
CA ARG A 144 -2.93 5.88 16.50
C ARG A 144 -3.40 5.08 17.71
N VAL A 145 -4.46 5.51 18.38
CA VAL A 145 -4.95 4.88 19.61
C VAL A 145 -5.42 3.45 19.36
N ASP A 146 -6.27 3.24 18.34
CA ASP A 146 -6.79 1.90 18.02
C ASP A 146 -5.68 0.98 17.46
N TYR A 147 -4.78 1.55 16.66
CA TYR A 147 -3.58 0.87 16.18
C TYR A 147 -2.69 0.38 17.33
N GLU A 148 -2.32 1.26 18.26
CA GLU A 148 -1.46 0.94 19.41
C GLU A 148 -2.10 -0.12 20.31
N ARG A 149 -3.43 -0.06 20.49
CA ARG A 149 -4.17 -1.08 21.24
C ARG A 149 -4.07 -2.45 20.57
N ALA A 150 -4.30 -2.52 19.26
CA ALA A 150 -4.23 -3.77 18.51
C ALA A 150 -2.81 -4.35 18.51
N VAL A 151 -1.80 -3.51 18.31
CA VAL A 151 -0.38 -3.88 18.38
C VAL A 151 0.00 -4.40 19.77
N THR A 152 -0.44 -3.74 20.83
CA THR A 152 -0.17 -4.16 22.21
C THR A 152 -0.80 -5.52 22.49
N SER A 153 -2.08 -5.71 22.13
CA SER A 153 -2.76 -7.00 22.28
C SER A 153 -2.05 -8.14 21.53
N ALA A 154 -1.60 -7.91 20.30
CA ALA A 154 -0.86 -8.92 19.53
C ALA A 154 0.51 -9.23 20.14
N ARG A 155 1.19 -8.20 20.68
CA ARG A 155 2.45 -8.38 21.41
C ARG A 155 2.27 -9.20 22.67
N ASP A 156 1.21 -8.95 23.44
CA ASP A 156 0.90 -9.73 24.65
C ASP A 156 0.60 -11.20 24.31
N GLN A 157 -0.03 -11.48 23.17
CA GLN A 157 -0.32 -12.85 22.71
C GLN A 157 0.93 -13.61 22.24
N LEU A 158 1.88 -12.93 21.58
CA LEU A 158 3.10 -13.55 21.04
C LEU A 158 4.27 -13.57 22.04
N GLY A 159 4.28 -12.62 22.97
CA GLY A 159 5.46 -12.27 23.77
C GLY A 159 6.44 -11.37 22.99
N ASP A 160 7.14 -10.51 23.73
CA ASP A 160 7.98 -9.43 23.18
C ASP A 160 9.00 -9.90 22.13
N ARG A 161 9.69 -11.01 22.41
CA ARG A 161 10.76 -11.50 21.52
C ARG A 161 10.20 -12.04 20.21
N ALA A 162 9.14 -12.85 20.26
CA ALA A 162 8.53 -13.39 19.05
C ALA A 162 7.89 -12.27 18.22
N PHE A 163 7.18 -11.35 18.88
CA PHE A 163 6.62 -10.17 18.24
C PHE A 163 7.69 -9.34 17.51
N ALA A 164 8.81 -9.02 18.18
CA ALA A 164 9.89 -8.24 17.57
C ALA A 164 10.52 -8.93 16.35
N THR A 165 10.74 -10.24 16.42
CA THR A 165 11.27 -11.03 15.29
C THR A 165 10.30 -11.00 14.11
N THR A 166 9.04 -11.34 14.35
CA THR A 166 8.00 -11.41 13.31
C THR A 166 7.70 -10.04 12.69
N TRP A 167 7.77 -8.97 13.48
CA TRP A 167 7.69 -7.60 12.96
C TRP A 167 8.87 -7.27 12.05
N ALA A 168 10.09 -7.61 12.46
CA ALA A 168 11.29 -7.37 11.65
C ALA A 168 11.27 -8.18 10.34
N GLU A 169 10.76 -9.42 10.36
CA GLU A 169 10.47 -10.20 9.15
C GLU A 169 9.49 -9.46 8.25
N GLY A 170 8.38 -8.96 8.81
CA GLY A 170 7.40 -8.14 8.09
C GLY A 170 8.02 -6.92 7.43
N ARG A 171 8.90 -6.18 8.13
CA ARG A 171 9.60 -5.01 7.56
C ARG A 171 10.49 -5.36 6.36
N ALA A 172 10.95 -6.61 6.27
CA ALA A 172 11.75 -7.08 5.14
C ALA A 172 10.90 -7.57 3.95
N MET A 173 9.57 -7.68 4.11
CA MET A 173 8.64 -8.15 3.09
C MET A 173 8.12 -7.01 2.21
N THR A 174 7.85 -7.33 0.94
CA THR A 174 6.95 -6.51 0.12
C THR A 174 5.50 -6.67 0.62
N PRO A 175 4.58 -5.74 0.29
CA PRO A 175 3.16 -5.91 0.60
C PRO A 175 2.59 -7.24 0.10
N ASP A 176 3.08 -7.71 -1.05
CA ASP A 176 2.60 -8.94 -1.66
C ASP A 176 3.07 -10.18 -0.91
N GLN A 177 4.33 -10.16 -0.44
CA GLN A 177 4.88 -11.21 0.41
C GLN A 177 4.18 -11.25 1.77
N ALA A 178 3.93 -10.10 2.40
CA ALA A 178 3.25 -10.02 3.69
C ALA A 178 1.81 -10.57 3.61
N LEU A 179 1.10 -10.31 2.52
CA LEU A 179 -0.23 -10.86 2.29
C LEU A 179 -0.21 -12.37 1.99
N ALA A 180 0.83 -12.87 1.32
CA ALA A 180 1.00 -14.29 1.02
C ALA A 180 1.46 -15.11 2.24
N ALA A 181 2.02 -14.49 3.28
CA ALA A 181 2.48 -15.15 4.50
C ALA A 181 1.35 -15.75 5.37
N LYS A 182 0.08 -15.50 5.01
CA LYS A 182 -1.13 -16.04 5.68
C LYS A 182 -1.01 -17.53 5.96
N GLY A 183 -1.13 -17.92 7.22
CA GLY A 183 -1.11 -19.33 7.64
C GLY A 183 0.28 -20.00 7.64
N GLN A 184 1.36 -19.27 7.35
CA GLN A 184 2.71 -19.75 7.57
C GLN A 184 3.10 -19.49 9.02
N THR A 185 2.72 -20.41 9.91
CA THR A 185 3.36 -20.53 11.22
C THR A 185 4.80 -20.95 10.99
N MET A 186 5.71 -19.99 10.84
CA MET A 186 7.13 -20.24 11.06
C MET A 186 7.24 -20.63 12.54
N LEU A 187 7.17 -21.93 12.83
CA LEU A 187 7.57 -22.50 14.11
C LEU A 187 8.93 -21.89 14.46
N PRO A 188 9.15 -21.43 15.70
CA PRO A 188 10.44 -20.87 16.09
C PRO A 188 11.50 -21.94 15.81
N GLN A 189 12.28 -21.75 14.74
CA GLN A 189 13.45 -22.56 14.50
C GLN A 189 14.38 -22.31 15.68
N GLN A 190 14.40 -23.29 16.58
CA GLN A 190 15.39 -23.40 17.64
C GLN A 190 16.75 -23.17 17.01
N VAL A 191 17.40 -22.09 17.41
CA VAL A 191 18.79 -21.81 17.07
C VAL A 191 19.64 -22.91 17.71
N PRO A 192 20.29 -23.81 16.96
CA PRO A 192 21.41 -24.54 17.50
C PRO A 192 22.59 -23.57 17.51
N THR A 193 22.94 -23.13 18.72
CA THR A 193 24.24 -22.54 18.99
C THR A 193 25.33 -23.53 18.60
N GLU A 194 26.07 -23.25 17.54
CA GLU A 194 27.50 -23.58 17.48
C GLU A 194 28.28 -22.54 16.64
N PRO A 195 29.52 -22.21 17.04
CA PRO A 195 30.28 -21.10 16.50
C PRO A 195 31.17 -21.54 15.34
N SER A 196 31.15 -20.83 14.21
CA SER A 196 32.37 -20.52 13.41
C SER A 196 32.07 -19.78 12.10
N SER A 197 32.72 -18.61 12.01
CA SER A 197 33.41 -18.05 10.84
C SER A 197 32.62 -17.37 9.71
N PRO A 198 33.21 -16.31 9.09
CA PRO A 198 32.46 -15.27 8.38
C PRO A 198 32.32 -15.57 6.88
N GLN A 199 31.12 -15.37 6.34
CA GLN A 199 30.87 -15.38 4.88
C GLN A 199 29.68 -14.47 4.50
N PRO A 200 29.51 -14.09 3.22
CA PRO A 200 30.04 -12.86 2.62
C PRO A 200 28.93 -11.89 2.15
N ALA A 201 29.35 -10.70 1.70
CA ALA A 201 28.51 -9.60 1.26
C ALA A 201 27.49 -9.95 0.15
N LYS A 202 26.34 -9.26 0.22
CA LYS A 202 25.22 -9.17 -0.73
C LYS A 202 25.69 -9.27 -2.19
N SER A 203 25.13 -10.22 -2.94
CA SER A 203 25.33 -10.33 -4.38
C SER A 203 24.86 -9.06 -5.09
N ALA A 204 25.78 -8.33 -5.70
CA ALA A 204 25.48 -7.20 -6.57
C ALA A 204 24.88 -7.75 -7.89
N ILE A 205 23.64 -7.38 -8.19
CA ILE A 205 23.05 -7.62 -9.51
C ILE A 205 23.79 -6.72 -10.50
N THR A 206 24.46 -7.30 -11.50
CA THR A 206 25.15 -6.56 -12.56
C THR A 206 24.18 -6.31 -13.72
N TYR A 207 24.00 -5.04 -14.09
CA TYR A 207 23.19 -4.66 -15.24
C TYR A 207 24.07 -4.30 -16.45
N PRO A 208 23.52 -4.40 -17.69
CA PRO A 208 24.21 -4.01 -18.91
C PRO A 208 24.76 -2.58 -18.86
N ASP A 209 25.89 -2.36 -19.55
CA ASP A 209 26.56 -1.05 -19.72
C ASP A 209 26.81 -0.25 -18.43
N GLY A 210 27.00 -0.96 -17.30
CA GLY A 210 27.31 -0.33 -16.02
C GLY A 210 26.15 0.48 -15.44
N LEU A 211 24.92 0.17 -15.86
CA LEU A 211 23.72 0.74 -15.26
C LEU A 211 23.62 0.30 -13.79
N THR A 212 23.30 1.26 -12.94
CA THR A 212 22.96 1.00 -11.54
C THR A 212 21.51 0.54 -11.45
N THR A 213 21.16 -0.13 -10.35
CA THR A 213 19.77 -0.55 -10.08
C THR A 213 18.77 0.59 -10.27
N ARG A 214 19.12 1.78 -9.77
CA ARG A 214 18.26 2.97 -9.86
C ARG A 214 18.11 3.51 -11.27
N GLU A 215 19.16 3.43 -12.07
CA GLU A 215 19.12 3.82 -13.49
C GLU A 215 18.28 2.84 -14.31
N VAL A 216 18.32 1.54 -13.98
CA VAL A 216 17.44 0.54 -14.62
C VAL A 216 15.98 0.75 -14.27
N GLU A 217 15.66 1.11 -13.03
CA GLU A 217 14.30 1.49 -12.63
C GLU A 217 13.76 2.68 -13.45
N VAL A 218 14.55 3.74 -13.58
CA VAL A 218 14.20 4.91 -14.41
C VAL A 218 14.02 4.49 -15.88
N LEU A 219 14.95 3.70 -16.43
CA LEU A 219 14.93 3.24 -17.82
C LEU A 219 13.69 2.37 -18.13
N ARG A 220 13.25 1.52 -17.19
CA ARG A 220 12.01 0.74 -17.32
C ARG A 220 10.77 1.62 -17.43
N LEU A 221 10.66 2.63 -16.56
CA LEU A 221 9.53 3.54 -16.58
C LEU A 221 9.51 4.41 -17.86
N VAL A 222 10.69 4.77 -18.38
CA VAL A 222 10.81 5.41 -19.70
C VAL A 222 10.30 4.49 -20.80
N ALA A 223 10.66 3.20 -20.76
CA ALA A 223 10.24 2.24 -21.77
C ALA A 223 8.73 1.96 -21.74
N GLN A 224 8.09 2.14 -20.58
CA GLN A 224 6.63 2.11 -20.39
C GLN A 224 5.92 3.40 -20.85
N GLY A 225 6.67 4.41 -21.34
CA GLY A 225 6.09 5.63 -21.90
C GLY A 225 5.72 6.70 -20.88
N LEU A 226 6.09 6.56 -19.61
CA LEU A 226 5.81 7.58 -18.59
C LEU A 226 6.58 8.86 -18.90
N THR A 227 6.03 10.01 -18.48
CA THR A 227 6.70 11.32 -18.56
C THR A 227 7.66 11.52 -17.38
N ASP A 228 8.58 12.47 -17.47
CA ASP A 228 9.54 12.73 -16.37
C ASP A 228 8.84 13.12 -15.06
N ALA A 229 7.69 13.80 -15.14
CA ALA A 229 6.87 14.11 -13.98
C ALA A 229 6.25 12.85 -13.35
N HIS A 230 5.71 11.94 -14.17
CA HIS A 230 5.16 10.67 -13.67
C HIS A 230 6.26 9.72 -13.16
N ILE A 231 7.44 9.72 -13.77
CA ILE A 231 8.61 8.98 -13.28
C ILE A 231 9.04 9.55 -11.93
N ALA A 232 9.06 10.88 -11.79
CA ALA A 232 9.42 11.55 -10.54
C ALA A 232 8.47 11.17 -9.41
N GLU A 233 7.17 11.17 -9.71
CA GLU A 233 6.12 10.72 -8.81
C GLU A 233 6.26 9.22 -8.46
N HIS A 234 6.47 8.34 -9.45
CA HIS A 234 6.66 6.90 -9.25
C HIS A 234 7.88 6.56 -8.40
N LEU A 235 8.97 7.28 -8.62
CA LEU A 235 10.24 7.05 -7.94
C LEU A 235 10.36 7.88 -6.65
N ILE A 236 9.37 8.72 -6.35
CA ILE A 236 9.32 9.64 -5.19
C ILE A 236 10.61 10.46 -5.11
N ILE A 237 10.96 11.09 -6.22
CA ILE A 237 12.10 11.99 -6.36
C ILE A 237 11.65 13.23 -7.14
N SER A 238 12.47 14.28 -7.18
CA SER A 238 12.12 15.46 -7.97
C SER A 238 12.24 15.19 -9.49
N PRO A 239 11.46 15.86 -10.36
CA PRO A 239 11.64 15.79 -11.81
C PRO A 239 13.06 16.14 -12.27
N ARG A 240 13.75 17.02 -11.53
CA ARG A 240 15.16 17.34 -11.77
C ARG A 240 16.09 16.14 -11.50
N THR A 241 15.79 15.35 -10.48
CA THR A 241 16.53 14.11 -10.17
C THR A 241 16.31 13.06 -11.26
N VAL A 242 15.08 12.93 -11.78
CA VAL A 242 14.79 12.08 -12.95
C VAL A 242 15.62 12.50 -14.16
N ASN A 243 15.64 13.80 -14.47
CA ASN A 243 16.42 14.33 -15.59
C ASN A 243 17.93 14.05 -15.44
N THR A 244 18.44 14.12 -14.21
CA THR A 244 19.83 13.75 -13.88
C THR A 244 20.09 12.26 -14.16
N HIS A 245 19.17 11.38 -13.74
CA HIS A 245 19.26 9.95 -14.06
C HIS A 245 19.18 9.69 -15.56
N LEU A 246 18.28 10.35 -16.30
CA LEU A 246 18.16 10.18 -17.75
C LEU A 246 19.43 10.60 -18.49
N THR A 247 20.07 11.67 -18.05
CA THR A 247 21.34 12.12 -18.64
C THR A 247 22.46 11.10 -18.40
N SER A 248 22.54 10.54 -17.18
CA SER A 248 23.49 9.46 -16.86
C SER A 248 23.21 8.20 -17.69
N ILE A 249 21.94 7.80 -17.80
CA ILE A 249 21.49 6.64 -18.59
C ILE A 249 21.88 6.82 -20.06
N TYR A 250 21.53 7.95 -20.67
CA TYR A 250 21.81 8.27 -22.07
C TYR A 250 23.31 8.22 -22.36
N SER A 251 24.13 8.76 -21.45
CA SER A 251 25.58 8.67 -21.55
C SER A 251 26.11 7.23 -21.41
N LYS A 252 25.50 6.38 -20.59
CA LYS A 252 25.97 4.99 -20.38
C LYS A 252 25.59 4.08 -21.54
N ILE A 253 24.36 4.19 -22.04
CA ILE A 253 23.85 3.35 -23.14
C ILE A 253 24.07 3.96 -24.53
N GLN A 254 24.77 5.10 -24.59
CA GLN A 254 25.19 5.80 -25.83
C GLN A 254 24.01 6.15 -26.76
N VAL A 255 22.91 6.64 -26.18
CA VAL A 255 21.74 7.15 -26.93
C VAL A 255 21.51 8.62 -26.60
N SER A 256 20.92 9.36 -27.54
CA SER A 256 20.64 10.80 -27.37
C SER A 256 19.14 11.12 -27.21
N SER A 257 18.28 10.10 -27.23
CA SER A 257 16.83 10.29 -27.24
C SER A 257 16.09 9.28 -26.37
N ARG A 258 14.91 9.71 -25.89
CA ARG A 258 14.00 8.87 -25.11
C ARG A 258 13.58 7.61 -25.87
N SER A 259 13.30 7.75 -27.17
CA SER A 259 12.96 6.62 -28.04
C SER A 259 14.12 5.64 -28.22
N GLY A 260 15.37 6.14 -28.25
CA GLY A 260 16.57 5.29 -28.23
C GLY A 260 16.72 4.50 -26.93
N ALA A 261 16.45 5.13 -25.78
CA ALA A 261 16.49 4.48 -24.48
C ALA A 261 15.38 3.41 -24.32
N THR A 262 14.16 3.68 -24.78
CA THR A 262 13.07 2.70 -24.81
C THR A 262 13.44 1.47 -25.64
N ARG A 263 14.02 1.66 -26.83
CA ARG A 263 14.47 0.56 -27.70
C ARG A 263 15.52 -0.29 -27.01
N TYR A 264 16.53 0.35 -26.40
CA TYR A 264 17.59 -0.33 -25.68
C TYR A 264 17.03 -1.22 -24.56
N ALA A 265 16.05 -0.72 -23.78
CA ALA A 265 15.44 -1.46 -22.69
C ALA A 265 14.75 -2.76 -23.17
N ILE A 266 14.10 -2.72 -24.33
CA ILE A 266 13.45 -3.89 -24.95
C ILE A 266 14.51 -4.89 -25.46
N GLU A 267 15.53 -4.41 -26.17
CA GLU A 267 16.59 -5.26 -26.73
C GLU A 267 17.38 -6.00 -25.64
N HIS A 268 17.56 -5.37 -24.48
CA HIS A 268 18.28 -5.94 -23.33
C HIS A 268 17.36 -6.63 -22.31
N LYS A 269 16.07 -6.84 -22.64
CA LYS A 269 15.07 -7.52 -21.79
C LYS A 269 14.97 -6.93 -20.39
N LEU A 270 15.09 -5.61 -20.30
CA LEU A 270 14.91 -4.86 -19.06
C LEU A 270 13.43 -4.58 -18.79
N VAL A 271 12.58 -4.68 -19.81
CA VAL A 271 11.12 -4.68 -19.77
C VAL A 271 10.56 -5.85 -20.55
#